data_AF-A0A8T4R167-F1
#
_entry.id   AF-A0A8T4R167-F1
#
_cell.length_a   1.000
_cell.length_b   1.000
_cell.length_c   1.000
_cell.angle_alpha   90.00
_cell.angle_beta   90.00
_cell.angle_gamma   90.00
#
_symmetry.space_group_name_H-M   'P 1'
#
loop_
_entity.id
_entity.type
_entity.pdbx_description
1 polymer ?
#
loop_
_entity_poly.entity_id
_entity_poly.type
_entity_poly.pdbx_seq_one_letter_code
_entity_poly.pdbx_strand_id
1 'polypeptide(L)'
;MRVLMFLLFFLTLITQVSAETSETSAKVSLYVKNDPPVITSISLSPEAIYRDSIVRCTVAYVDELKENRVFYEWEVNGIYAGSQEAIDLESAGAKAGDSVECLAIAFDGAYNSTPASASSSVVQNSAASGFTKTVLGALGADVSLESLERQQGLGSITGFAVNEIAGSEQAKSSLGLLGLSMLAVMLLAVLSV
;
A
#
# COMPACT_ATOMS: atom_id res chain seq x y z
N MET A 1 18.08 -74.57 -70.00
CA MET A 1 18.04 -73.09 -70.06
C MET A 1 16.66 -72.49 -69.83
N ARG A 2 15.57 -73.01 -70.43
CA ARG A 2 14.22 -72.41 -70.27
C ARG A 2 13.64 -72.45 -68.84
N VAL A 3 13.83 -73.54 -68.09
CA VAL A 3 13.32 -73.65 -66.70
C VAL A 3 14.13 -72.80 -65.69
N LEU A 4 15.45 -72.70 -65.90
CA LEU A 4 16.34 -71.85 -65.07
C LEU A 4 16.04 -70.36 -65.24
N MET A 5 15.66 -69.94 -66.46
CA MET A 5 15.27 -68.56 -66.77
C MET A 5 13.90 -68.20 -66.16
N PHE A 6 12.95 -69.15 -66.10
CA PHE A 6 11.68 -68.97 -65.40
C PHE A 6 11.86 -68.88 -63.87
N LEU A 7 12.72 -69.72 -63.28
CA LEU A 7 13.01 -69.67 -61.84
C LEU A 7 13.72 -68.38 -61.42
N LEU A 8 14.65 -67.88 -62.25
CA LEU A 8 15.31 -66.59 -62.00
C LEU A 8 14.34 -65.41 -62.18
N PHE A 9 13.43 -65.46 -63.15
CA PHE A 9 12.38 -64.45 -63.34
C PHE A 9 11.40 -64.41 -62.17
N PHE A 10 10.99 -65.59 -61.66
CA PHE A 10 10.17 -65.69 -60.45
C PHE A 10 10.93 -65.20 -59.22
N LEU A 11 12.21 -65.56 -59.03
CA LEU A 11 13.06 -65.08 -57.92
C LEU A 11 13.26 -63.55 -57.92
N THR A 12 13.37 -62.93 -59.09
CA THR A 12 13.42 -61.45 -59.21
C THR A 12 12.06 -60.77 -59.06
N LEU A 13 10.95 -61.50 -59.24
CA LEU A 13 9.60 -61.00 -59.00
C LEU A 13 9.27 -60.92 -57.49
N ILE A 14 9.93 -61.72 -56.65
CA ILE A 14 9.64 -61.79 -55.20
C ILE A 14 10.39 -60.71 -54.38
N THR A 15 11.34 -59.96 -54.96
CA THR A 15 12.10 -58.95 -54.20
C THR A 15 11.46 -57.56 -54.17
N GLN A 16 10.21 -57.39 -54.62
CA GLN A 16 9.53 -56.09 -54.59
C GLN A 16 8.17 -56.16 -53.89
N VAL A 17 8.18 -56.64 -52.65
CA VAL A 17 7.26 -56.13 -51.64
C VAL A 17 8.12 -55.63 -50.50
N SER A 18 8.73 -54.45 -50.71
CA SER A 18 8.97 -53.57 -49.58
C SER A 18 7.59 -53.15 -49.13
N ALA A 19 7.06 -53.81 -48.09
CA ALA A 19 5.93 -53.29 -47.36
C ALA A 19 6.42 -52.02 -46.66
N GLU A 20 6.47 -50.92 -47.42
CA GLU A 20 6.52 -49.60 -46.83
C GLU A 20 5.16 -49.42 -46.18
N THR A 21 5.05 -49.83 -44.91
CA THR A 21 4.02 -49.30 -44.04
C THR A 21 4.30 -47.81 -43.97
N SER A 22 3.67 -47.07 -44.88
CA SER A 22 3.63 -45.61 -44.82
C SER A 22 2.86 -45.28 -43.55
N GLU A 23 3.56 -45.23 -42.43
CA GLU A 23 3.06 -44.69 -41.18
C GLU A 23 2.80 -43.21 -41.45
N THR A 24 1.60 -42.95 -41.95
CA THR A 24 1.09 -41.59 -42.09
C THR A 24 0.87 -41.09 -40.67
N SER A 25 1.90 -40.45 -40.11
CA SER A 25 1.78 -39.75 -38.84
C SER A 25 0.87 -38.55 -39.03
N ALA A 26 -0.40 -38.69 -38.66
CA ALA A 26 -1.33 -37.59 -38.60
C ALA A 26 -1.01 -36.75 -37.37
N LYS A 27 -0.48 -35.54 -37.58
CA LYS A 27 -0.26 -34.58 -36.50
C LYS A 27 -1.61 -34.00 -36.07
N VAL A 28 -2.14 -34.46 -34.94
CA VAL A 28 -3.27 -33.80 -34.28
C VAL A 28 -2.70 -32.69 -33.40
N SER A 29 -2.93 -31.44 -33.78
CA SER A 29 -2.65 -30.29 -32.93
C SER A 29 -3.83 -30.05 -31.99
N LEU A 30 -3.64 -30.28 -30.70
CA LEU A 30 -4.54 -29.83 -29.64
C LEU A 30 -4.15 -28.40 -29.25
N TYR A 31 -5.08 -27.46 -29.39
CA TYR A 31 -4.90 -26.11 -28.86
C TYR A 31 -5.64 -26.02 -27.53
N VAL A 32 -4.90 -25.82 -26.44
CA VAL A 32 -5.49 -25.47 -25.14
C VAL A 32 -5.80 -23.98 -25.18
N LYS A 33 -7.07 -23.62 -24.98
CA LYS A 33 -7.48 -22.23 -24.87
C LYS A 33 -6.97 -21.70 -23.52
N ASN A 34 -6.35 -20.53 -23.53
CA ASN A 34 -5.98 -19.83 -22.30
C ASN A 34 -7.22 -19.18 -21.67
N ASP A 35 -7.37 -19.32 -20.36
CA ASP A 35 -8.42 -18.71 -19.56
C ASP A 35 -7.87 -17.46 -18.84
N PRO A 36 -8.70 -16.42 -18.61
CA PRO A 36 -8.26 -15.21 -17.93
C PRO A 36 -7.97 -15.47 -16.43
N PRO A 37 -7.12 -14.64 -15.79
CA PRO A 37 -6.92 -14.68 -14.35
C PRO A 37 -8.21 -14.47 -13.57
N VAL A 38 -8.31 -15.10 -12.39
CA VAL A 38 -9.46 -14.96 -11.48
C VAL A 38 -9.02 -14.36 -10.16
N ILE A 39 -9.50 -13.14 -9.85
CA ILE A 39 -9.27 -12.51 -8.55
C ILE A 39 -10.05 -13.27 -7.46
N THR A 40 -9.34 -13.73 -6.43
CA THR A 40 -9.91 -14.48 -5.31
C THR A 40 -10.13 -13.61 -4.07
N SER A 41 -9.33 -12.55 -3.90
CA SER A 41 -9.53 -11.56 -2.84
C SER A 41 -8.92 -10.22 -3.17
N ILE A 42 -9.51 -9.16 -2.64
CA ILE A 42 -8.99 -7.80 -2.67
C ILE A 42 -9.21 -7.15 -1.29
N SER A 43 -8.21 -6.44 -0.79
CA SER A 43 -8.27 -5.82 0.55
C SER A 43 -7.47 -4.52 0.62
N LEU A 44 -7.93 -3.59 1.44
CA LEU A 44 -7.22 -2.34 1.74
C LEU A 44 -6.47 -2.45 3.07
N SER A 45 -5.28 -1.84 3.14
CA SER A 45 -4.50 -1.70 4.36
C SER A 45 -3.95 -0.28 4.48
N PRO A 46 -3.96 0.33 5.68
CA PRO A 46 -4.46 -0.20 6.96
C PRO A 46 -6.00 -0.35 6.99
N GLU A 47 -6.52 -1.14 7.95
CA GLU A 47 -7.98 -1.32 8.13
C GLU A 47 -8.65 0.00 8.53
N ALA A 48 -8.03 0.75 9.45
CA ALA A 48 -8.43 2.11 9.80
C ALA A 48 -7.61 3.12 8.99
N ILE A 49 -8.30 3.86 8.13
CA ILE A 49 -7.70 4.82 7.21
C ILE A 49 -7.91 6.24 7.72
N TYR A 50 -6.85 7.03 7.71
CA TYR A 50 -6.81 8.44 8.12
C TYR A 50 -6.44 9.33 6.94
N ARG A 51 -6.59 10.65 7.08
CA ARG A 51 -6.31 11.61 6.00
C ARG A 51 -4.85 11.60 5.54
N ASP A 52 -3.93 11.25 6.43
CA ASP A 52 -2.48 11.15 6.21
C ASP A 52 -2.03 9.69 5.98
N SER A 53 -2.96 8.77 5.75
CA SER A 53 -2.62 7.36 5.52
C SER A 53 -2.13 7.14 4.10
N ILE A 54 -1.07 6.35 3.99
CA ILE A 54 -0.72 5.66 2.75
C ILE A 54 -1.53 4.36 2.72
N VAL A 55 -2.48 4.26 1.79
CA VAL A 55 -3.38 3.12 1.65
C VAL A 55 -2.88 2.22 0.53
N ARG A 56 -2.78 0.93 0.82
CA ARG A 56 -2.31 -0.10 -0.11
C ARG A 56 -3.43 -1.08 -0.44
N CYS A 57 -3.59 -1.39 -1.72
CA CYS A 57 -4.55 -2.36 -2.23
C CYS A 57 -3.84 -3.67 -2.52
N THR A 58 -4.20 -4.73 -1.80
CA THR A 58 -3.60 -6.07 -1.98
C THR A 58 -4.60 -6.96 -2.70
N VAL A 59 -4.14 -7.60 -3.78
CA VAL A 59 -4.96 -8.45 -4.64
C VAL A 59 -4.35 -9.85 -4.68
N ALA A 60 -5.17 -10.86 -4.46
CA ALA A 60 -4.82 -12.26 -4.72
C ALA A 60 -5.66 -12.76 -5.91
N TYR A 61 -5.04 -13.53 -6.78
CA TYR A 61 -5.69 -14.12 -7.95
C TYR A 61 -5.05 -15.47 -8.28
N VAL A 62 -5.77 -16.29 -9.02
CA VAL A 62 -5.32 -17.58 -9.54
C VAL A 62 -5.24 -17.48 -11.06
N ASP A 63 -4.15 -17.98 -11.61
CA ASP A 63 -3.91 -18.08 -13.03
C ASP A 63 -2.94 -19.23 -13.34
N GLU A 64 -3.05 -19.84 -14.51
CA GLU A 64 -2.19 -20.95 -14.96
C GLU A 64 -0.90 -20.46 -15.64
N LEU A 65 -0.85 -19.19 -16.07
CA LEU A 65 0.32 -18.57 -16.68
C LEU A 65 1.21 -17.88 -15.64
N LYS A 66 2.42 -17.49 -16.10
CA LYS A 66 3.49 -16.93 -15.26
C LYS A 66 3.71 -15.43 -15.43
N GLU A 67 3.10 -14.80 -16.43
CA GLU A 67 3.30 -13.37 -16.73
C GLU A 67 2.20 -12.51 -16.10
N ASN A 68 2.26 -12.36 -14.78
CA ASN A 68 1.11 -11.81 -14.07
C ASN A 68 1.39 -10.38 -13.59
N ARG A 69 0.50 -9.45 -13.97
CA ARG A 69 0.49 -8.05 -13.51
C ARG A 69 -0.89 -7.70 -12.96
N VAL A 70 -0.93 -6.67 -12.11
CA VAL A 70 -2.19 -6.10 -11.61
C VAL A 70 -2.22 -4.62 -11.95
N PHE A 71 -3.30 -4.19 -12.58
CA PHE A 71 -3.62 -2.79 -12.80
C PHE A 71 -4.52 -2.30 -11.68
N TYR A 72 -4.27 -1.08 -11.22
CA TYR A 72 -5.03 -0.45 -10.14
C TYR A 72 -5.65 0.85 -10.64
N GLU A 73 -6.82 1.17 -10.10
CA GLU A 73 -7.48 2.46 -10.25
C GLU A 73 -8.08 2.84 -8.90
N TRP A 74 -7.69 4.01 -8.40
CA TRP A 74 -8.16 4.52 -7.13
C TRP A 74 -9.12 5.66 -7.33
N GLU A 75 -10.18 5.67 -6.53
CA GLU A 75 -11.10 6.79 -6.43
C GLU A 75 -11.24 7.23 -4.98
N VAL A 76 -11.21 8.55 -4.76
CA VAL A 76 -11.58 9.18 -3.50
C VAL A 76 -12.86 9.97 -3.75
N ASN A 77 -13.96 9.53 -3.15
CA ASN A 77 -15.30 10.09 -3.34
C ASN A 77 -15.73 10.16 -4.82
N GLY A 78 -15.40 9.11 -5.59
CA GLY A 78 -15.70 9.01 -7.03
C GLY A 78 -14.78 9.84 -7.94
N ILE A 79 -13.70 10.41 -7.40
CA ILE A 79 -12.70 11.17 -8.16
C ILE A 79 -11.42 10.35 -8.24
N TYR A 80 -10.90 10.17 -9.46
CA TYR A 80 -9.65 9.47 -9.70
C TYR A 80 -8.49 10.05 -8.86
N ALA A 81 -7.82 9.19 -8.11
CA ALA A 81 -6.76 9.51 -7.18
C ALA A 81 -5.41 8.83 -7.51
N GLY A 82 -5.39 7.87 -8.45
CA GLY A 82 -4.14 7.24 -8.89
C GLY A 82 -4.32 5.85 -9.46
N SER A 83 -3.21 5.26 -9.90
CA SER A 83 -3.15 3.93 -10.54
C SER A 83 -2.02 3.03 -10.01
N GLN A 84 -1.43 3.43 -8.88
CA GLN A 84 -0.38 2.67 -8.22
C GLN A 84 -1.00 1.67 -7.23
N GLU A 85 -0.22 0.68 -6.81
CA GLU A 85 -0.66 -0.30 -5.79
C GLU A 85 -0.99 0.34 -4.43
N ALA A 86 -0.39 1.49 -4.14
CA ALA A 86 -0.69 2.30 -2.98
C ALA A 86 -0.82 3.78 -3.34
N ILE A 87 -1.67 4.50 -2.62
CA ILE A 87 -1.87 5.95 -2.73
C ILE A 87 -1.66 6.63 -1.39
N ASP A 88 -1.19 7.86 -1.43
CA ASP A 88 -1.18 8.76 -0.28
C ASP A 88 -2.45 9.62 -0.29
N LEU A 89 -3.26 9.49 0.76
CA LEU A 89 -4.52 10.20 0.88
C LEU A 89 -4.36 11.69 1.15
N GLU A 90 -3.23 12.12 1.72
CA GLU A 90 -2.94 13.54 1.92
C GLU A 90 -2.76 14.21 0.55
N SER A 91 -1.95 13.59 -0.30
CA SER A 91 -1.73 14.00 -1.68
C SER A 91 -3.02 13.93 -2.52
N ALA A 92 -3.91 12.98 -2.23
CA ALA A 92 -5.23 12.87 -2.88
C ALA A 92 -6.25 13.91 -2.36
N GLY A 93 -5.91 14.70 -1.34
CA GLY A 93 -6.80 15.71 -0.76
C GLY A 93 -7.98 15.13 0.02
N ALA A 94 -7.84 13.91 0.53
CA ALA A 94 -8.91 13.20 1.21
C ALA A 94 -9.31 13.88 2.53
N LYS A 95 -10.60 13.84 2.81
CA LYS A 95 -11.22 14.39 4.02
C LYS A 95 -11.87 13.28 4.83
N ALA A 96 -12.13 13.59 6.09
CA ALA A 96 -12.84 12.67 6.96
C ALA A 96 -14.23 12.38 6.43
N GLY A 97 -14.58 11.11 6.34
CA GLY A 97 -15.84 10.63 5.78
C GLY A 97 -15.79 10.40 4.26
N ASP A 98 -14.69 10.73 3.57
CA ASP A 98 -14.54 10.40 2.16
C ASP A 98 -14.46 8.88 1.98
N SER A 99 -15.12 8.39 0.93
CA SER A 99 -14.99 6.99 0.49
C SER A 99 -13.71 6.84 -0.30
N VAL A 100 -12.95 5.79 -0.02
CA VAL A 100 -11.73 5.40 -0.74
C VAL A 100 -12.02 4.04 -1.37
N GLU A 101 -11.95 3.96 -2.70
CA GLU A 101 -12.16 2.74 -3.46
C GLU A 101 -10.93 2.41 -4.30
N CYS A 102 -10.51 1.14 -4.26
CA CYS A 102 -9.54 0.58 -5.19
C CYS A 102 -10.27 -0.41 -6.09
N LEU A 103 -10.17 -0.20 -7.40
CA LEU A 103 -10.49 -1.17 -8.42
C LEU A 103 -9.20 -1.81 -8.93
N ALA A 104 -9.21 -3.13 -9.10
CA ALA A 104 -8.08 -3.88 -9.62
C ALA A 104 -8.46 -4.87 -10.73
N ILE A 105 -7.54 -5.05 -11.67
CA ILE A 105 -7.65 -5.97 -12.80
C ILE A 105 -6.34 -6.76 -12.91
N ALA A 106 -6.39 -8.09 -12.80
CA ALA A 106 -5.25 -8.96 -13.03
C ALA A 106 -5.09 -9.24 -14.54
N PHE A 107 -3.86 -9.36 -15.02
CA PHE A 107 -3.53 -9.58 -16.43
C PHE A 107 -2.38 -10.59 -16.55
N ASP A 108 -2.57 -11.60 -17.40
CA ASP A 108 -1.64 -12.74 -17.62
C ASP A 108 -0.72 -12.57 -18.85
N GLY A 109 -0.73 -11.40 -19.49
CA GLY A 109 -0.05 -11.16 -20.76
C GLY A 109 -0.94 -11.27 -22.01
N ALA A 110 -2.13 -11.86 -21.89
CA ALA A 110 -3.08 -12.05 -22.98
C ALA A 110 -4.50 -11.55 -22.66
N TYR A 111 -5.03 -11.83 -21.47
CA TYR A 111 -6.38 -11.53 -21.04
C TYR A 111 -6.43 -10.86 -19.66
N ASN A 112 -7.44 -10.02 -19.49
CA ASN A 112 -7.76 -9.39 -18.21
C ASN A 112 -8.74 -10.25 -17.40
N SER A 113 -8.61 -10.22 -16.08
CA SER A 113 -9.63 -10.71 -15.17
C SER A 113 -10.91 -9.87 -15.26
N THR A 114 -11.99 -10.39 -14.69
CA THR A 114 -13.09 -9.52 -14.25
C THR A 114 -12.55 -8.51 -13.22
N PRO A 115 -12.91 -7.21 -13.30
CA PRO A 115 -12.52 -6.24 -12.29
C PRO A 115 -13.08 -6.61 -10.91
N ALA A 116 -12.32 -6.33 -9.87
CA ALA A 116 -12.76 -6.43 -8.48
C ALA A 116 -12.43 -5.15 -7.74
N SER A 117 -13.25 -4.76 -6.76
CA SER A 117 -12.99 -3.57 -5.94
C SER A 117 -13.05 -3.85 -4.44
N ALA A 118 -12.34 -3.01 -3.69
CA ALA A 118 -12.45 -2.90 -2.24
C ALA A 118 -12.58 -1.43 -1.86
N SER A 119 -13.40 -1.15 -0.86
CA SER A 119 -13.64 0.21 -0.37
C SER A 119 -13.54 0.31 1.14
N SER A 120 -13.23 1.52 1.61
CA SER A 120 -13.21 1.89 3.02
C SER A 120 -13.48 3.39 3.13
N SER A 121 -13.68 3.90 4.34
CA SER A 121 -13.94 5.32 4.60
C SER A 121 -12.85 5.93 5.46
N VAL A 122 -12.48 7.18 5.17
CA VAL A 122 -11.55 7.93 6.01
C VAL A 122 -12.20 8.23 7.37
N VAL A 123 -11.53 7.80 8.44
CA VAL A 123 -12.00 7.97 9.82
C VAL A 123 -12.04 9.47 10.20
N GLN A 124 -13.03 9.83 11.01
CA GLN A 124 -13.26 11.22 11.45
C GLN A 124 -12.17 11.77 12.38
N ASN A 125 -11.58 10.91 13.19
CA ASN A 125 -10.49 11.29 14.07
C ASN A 125 -9.16 11.18 13.33
N SER A 126 -8.26 12.14 13.49
CA SER A 126 -6.89 12.01 12.96
C SER A 126 -6.17 10.85 13.64
N ALA A 127 -5.28 10.16 12.92
CA ALA A 127 -4.30 9.30 13.58
C ALA A 127 -3.58 10.13 14.66
N ALA A 128 -3.27 9.53 15.80
CA ALA A 128 -2.49 10.19 16.85
C ALA A 128 -1.04 10.39 16.38
N SER A 129 -0.82 11.32 15.43
CA SER A 129 0.45 11.44 14.69
C SER A 129 1.17 12.78 14.92
N GLY A 130 0.50 13.83 15.36
CA GLY A 130 1.13 15.17 15.45
C GLY A 130 1.66 15.59 16.81
N PHE A 131 1.14 15.05 17.92
CA PHE A 131 1.38 15.65 19.24
C PHE A 131 2.70 15.26 19.90
N THR A 132 3.39 14.22 19.42
CA THR A 132 4.66 13.79 20.01
C THR A 132 5.86 14.61 19.54
N LYS A 133 5.83 15.17 18.32
CA LYS A 133 7.00 15.89 17.75
C LYS A 133 7.10 17.37 18.19
N THR A 134 5.98 18.07 18.28
CA THR A 134 5.97 19.51 18.64
C THR A 134 6.08 19.75 20.14
N VAL A 135 5.55 18.84 20.98
CA VAL A 135 5.62 18.98 22.44
C VAL A 135 7.00 18.57 23.00
N LEU A 136 7.65 17.54 22.43
CA LEU A 136 8.99 17.11 22.86
C LEU A 136 10.10 18.09 22.45
N GLY A 137 9.98 18.74 21.28
CA GLY A 137 10.93 19.77 20.85
C GLY A 137 10.93 21.01 21.76
N ALA A 138 9.78 21.34 22.37
CA ALA A 138 9.67 22.43 23.34
C ALA A 138 10.28 22.08 24.72
N LEU A 139 10.52 20.80 25.01
CA LEU A 139 11.04 20.30 26.27
C LEU A 139 12.55 19.94 26.23
N GLY A 140 13.22 20.13 25.08
CA GLY A 140 14.67 19.90 24.95
C GLY A 140 15.10 18.43 25.08
N ALA A 141 14.17 17.48 24.94
CA ALA A 141 14.49 16.05 24.99
C ALA A 141 15.01 15.59 23.62
N ASP A 142 16.27 15.20 23.54
CA ASP A 142 16.82 14.44 22.42
C ASP A 142 16.22 13.03 22.44
N VAL A 143 15.27 12.76 21.55
CA VAL A 143 14.65 11.44 21.41
C VAL A 143 15.29 10.74 20.23
N SER A 144 16.38 10.02 20.50
CA SER A 144 16.85 8.96 19.62
C SER A 144 15.82 7.82 19.63
N LEU A 145 15.55 7.22 18.46
CA LEU A 145 14.58 6.13 18.30
C LEU A 145 14.85 4.94 19.23
N GLU A 146 16.09 4.77 19.70
CA GLU A 146 16.50 3.76 20.69
C GLU A 146 15.95 4.00 22.11
N SER A 147 15.55 5.24 22.45
CA SER A 147 15.07 5.60 23.79
C SER A 147 13.58 5.30 24.02
N LEU A 148 12.81 5.04 22.95
CA LEU A 148 11.35 4.84 23.03
C LEU A 148 10.94 3.44 23.51
N GLU A 149 11.79 2.42 23.36
CA GLU A 149 11.46 1.05 23.78
C GLU A 149 11.63 0.80 25.29
N ARG A 150 12.24 1.73 26.05
CA ARG A 150 12.34 1.61 27.52
C ARG A 150 11.16 2.21 28.30
N GLN A 151 10.23 2.90 27.65
CA GLN A 151 9.08 3.52 28.32
C GLN A 151 7.81 2.66 28.18
N GLN A 152 7.87 1.41 28.61
CA GLN A 152 6.69 0.52 28.78
C GLN A 152 5.86 0.95 30.00
N GLY A 153 5.33 2.18 29.98
CA GLY A 153 4.57 2.72 31.12
C GLY A 153 3.86 4.05 30.89
N LEU A 154 3.86 4.61 29.68
CA LEU A 154 3.19 5.89 29.43
C LEU A 154 1.68 5.69 29.27
N GLY A 155 1.00 5.55 30.41
CA GLY A 155 -0.45 5.66 30.50
C GLY A 155 -0.91 7.05 30.06
N SER A 156 -2.12 7.11 29.49
CA SER A 156 -2.81 8.31 29.03
C SER A 156 -2.57 9.53 29.95
N ILE A 157 -1.93 10.57 29.43
CA ILE A 157 -1.77 11.84 30.14
C ILE A 157 -3.06 12.63 29.97
N THR A 158 -3.95 12.58 30.97
CA THR A 158 -5.23 13.31 30.97
C THR A 158 -5.17 14.66 31.71
N GLY A 159 -4.00 15.32 31.77
CA GLY A 159 -3.91 16.66 32.34
C GLY A 159 -2.49 17.23 32.35
N PHE A 160 -2.37 18.50 31.97
CA PHE A 160 -1.20 19.33 32.27
C PHE A 160 -1.42 19.96 33.65
N ALA A 161 -0.72 19.49 34.67
CA ALA A 161 -0.59 20.21 35.94
C ALA A 161 0.63 21.13 35.84
N VAL A 162 0.42 22.45 35.79
CA VAL A 162 1.48 23.41 36.10
C VAL A 162 1.66 23.38 37.61
N ASN A 163 2.60 22.58 38.08
CA ASN A 163 3.00 22.62 39.48
C ASN A 163 4.07 23.71 39.61
N GLU A 164 3.76 24.81 40.31
CA GLU A 164 4.77 25.76 40.76
C GLU A 164 5.80 25.01 41.60
N ILE A 165 7.04 24.90 41.09
CA ILE A 165 8.16 24.39 41.87
C ILE A 165 8.54 25.48 42.86
N ALA A 166 7.92 25.45 44.04
CA ALA A 166 8.41 26.12 45.22
C ALA A 166 9.62 25.33 45.77
N GLY A 167 10.80 25.92 45.74
CA GLY A 167 11.93 25.47 46.57
C GLY A 167 13.29 25.35 45.90
N SER A 168 13.85 26.45 45.41
CA SER A 168 15.26 26.73 45.69
C SER A 168 15.46 28.24 45.88
N GLU A 169 15.74 28.62 47.13
CA GLU A 169 16.30 29.92 47.46
C GLU A 169 17.61 30.08 46.67
N GLN A 170 17.63 30.88 45.60
CA GLN A 170 18.76 31.69 45.09
C GLN A 170 18.38 32.31 43.72
N ALA A 171 17.27 33.06 43.67
CA ALA A 171 16.97 33.95 42.53
C ALA A 171 16.15 35.18 42.96
N LYS A 172 16.39 35.70 44.17
CA LYS A 172 15.87 37.02 44.60
C LYS A 172 16.93 38.08 44.34
N SER A 173 17.08 38.52 43.08
CA SER A 173 17.84 39.76 42.81
C SER A 173 17.57 40.46 41.47
N SER A 174 16.92 39.87 40.46
CA SER A 174 16.88 40.50 39.12
C SER A 174 15.51 40.66 38.46
N LEU A 175 14.41 40.17 39.05
CA LEU A 175 13.06 40.30 38.45
C LEU A 175 12.15 41.35 39.12
N GLY A 176 12.67 42.10 40.09
CA GLY A 176 11.94 43.18 40.78
C GLY A 176 11.94 44.55 40.08
N LEU A 177 12.56 44.69 38.90
CA LEU A 177 12.75 46.01 38.27
C LEU A 177 11.95 46.26 36.99
N LEU A 178 11.26 45.24 36.44
CA LEU A 178 10.43 45.41 35.23
C LEU A 178 8.92 45.44 35.50
N GLY A 179 8.49 45.15 36.74
CA GLY A 179 7.08 45.18 37.15
C GLY A 179 6.62 46.49 37.83
N LEU A 180 7.55 47.38 38.24
CA LEU A 180 7.19 48.62 38.93
C LEU A 180 7.09 49.85 38.02
N SER A 181 7.52 49.80 36.75
CA SER A 181 7.48 50.98 35.86
C SER A 181 6.15 51.19 35.12
N MET A 182 5.27 50.19 35.07
CA MET A 182 3.94 50.34 34.42
C MET A 182 2.83 50.73 35.39
N LEU A 183 2.95 50.43 36.69
CA LEU A 183 1.95 50.80 37.69
C LEU A 183 2.11 52.25 38.21
N ALA A 184 3.30 52.85 38.10
CA ALA A 184 3.54 54.23 38.49
C ALA A 184 3.09 55.27 37.45
N VAL A 185 2.99 54.90 36.15
CA VAL A 185 2.55 55.82 35.09
C VAL A 185 1.02 55.93 35.03
N MET A 186 0.28 54.92 35.50
CA MET A 186 -1.19 54.95 35.51
C MET A 186 -1.79 55.72 36.70
N LEU A 187 -1.04 55.94 37.79
CA LEU A 187 -1.55 56.63 38.98
C LEU A 187 -1.34 58.16 38.95
N LEU A 188 -0.52 58.68 38.03
CA LEU A 188 -0.32 60.14 37.85
C LEU A 188 -1.27 60.77 36.80
N ALA A 189 -2.05 59.98 36.07
CA ALA A 189 -2.99 60.50 35.07
C ALA A 189 -4.44 60.72 35.60
N VAL A 190 -4.71 60.40 36.86
CA VAL A 190 -6.07 60.53 37.47
C VAL A 190 -6.15 61.70 38.47
N LEU A 191 -5.06 62.46 38.67
CA LEU A 191 -5.00 63.59 39.62
C LEU A 191 -4.77 64.97 38.95
N SER A 192 -4.99 65.10 37.63
CA SER A 192 -4.87 66.39 36.93
C SER A 192 -6.04 66.69 35.97
N VAL A 193 -7.27 66.53 36.45
CA VAL A 193 -8.46 67.26 35.96
C VAL A 193 -9.22 67.80 37.16
#